data_AF-A0A9E5ERH0-F1
#
_entry.id   AF-A0A9E5ERH0-F1
#
_cell.length_a   1.000
_cell.length_b   1.000
_cell.length_c   1.000
_cell.angle_alpha   90.00
_cell.angle_beta   90.00
_cell.angle_gamma   90.00
#
_symmetry.space_group_name_H-M   'P 1'
#
loop_
_entity.id
_entity.type
_entity.pdbx_description
1 polymer ?
#
loop_
_entity_poly.entity_id
_entity_poly.type
_entity_poly.pdbx_seq_one_letter_code
_entity_poly.pdbx_strand_id
1 'polypeptide(L)' 'PSDRSADIGVDDLAESADPHAYDLCERHGQRFAAPSGWRLEDRRNRFRVVLPSQLAG' A
#
# COMPACT_ATOMS: atom_id res chain seq x y z
N PRO A 1 26.86 -11.19 -1.33
CA PRO A 1 26.36 -10.41 -2.49
C PRO A 1 24.83 -10.28 -2.43
N SER A 2 24.38 -9.10 -1.96
CA SER A 2 23.02 -8.52 -1.99
C SER A 2 21.89 -9.42 -2.52
N ASP A 3 21.02 -9.86 -1.60
CA ASP A 3 19.66 -10.32 -1.89
C ASP A 3 18.92 -9.24 -2.69
N ARG A 4 18.88 -9.39 -4.02
CA ARG A 4 18.15 -8.48 -4.91
C ARG A 4 16.67 -8.86 -4.85
N SER A 5 16.00 -8.46 -3.77
CA SER A 5 14.55 -8.42 -3.74
C SER A 5 14.07 -7.25 -4.60
N ALA A 6 12.98 -7.48 -5.34
CA ALA A 6 12.28 -6.44 -6.07
C ALA A 6 11.19 -5.84 -5.18
N ASP A 7 10.89 -4.57 -5.36
CA ASP A 7 9.89 -3.83 -4.57
C ASP A 7 8.65 -3.54 -5.41
N ILE A 8 7.48 -3.67 -4.79
CA ILE A 8 6.20 -3.23 -5.34
C ILE A 8 5.41 -2.45 -4.29
N GLY A 9 4.83 -1.34 -4.69
CA GLY A 9 4.04 -0.46 -3.81
C GLY A 9 2.55 -0.53 -4.13
N VAL A 10 1.73 -0.35 -3.09
CA VAL A 10 0.31 -0.01 -3.23
C VAL A 10 0.08 1.32 -2.52
N ASP A 11 -0.49 2.27 -3.24
CA ASP A 11 -0.79 3.62 -2.75
C ASP A 11 -2.29 3.90 -2.87
N ASP A 12 -2.72 5.08 -2.43
CA ASP A 12 -4.09 5.52 -2.66
C ASP A 12 -4.38 5.66 -4.17
N LEU A 13 -5.65 5.56 -4.53
CA LEU A 13 -6.06 5.68 -5.92
C LEU A 13 -5.66 7.06 -6.45
N ALA A 14 -4.89 7.09 -7.54
CA ALA A 14 -4.42 8.33 -8.14
C ALA A 14 -5.59 9.15 -8.69
N GLU A 15 -5.49 10.48 -8.62
CA GLU A 15 -6.50 11.39 -9.17
C GLU A 15 -6.58 11.31 -10.70
N SER A 16 -5.50 10.86 -11.35
CA SER A 16 -5.38 10.70 -12.80
C SER A 16 -4.62 9.42 -13.15
N ALA A 17 -4.90 8.88 -14.33
CA ALA A 17 -4.23 7.67 -14.81
C ALA A 17 -2.70 7.84 -14.92
N ASP A 18 -1.96 6.95 -14.27
CA ASP A 18 -0.50 6.86 -14.33
C ASP A 18 -0.11 5.67 -15.24
N PRO A 19 0.72 5.87 -16.29
CA PRO A 19 1.12 4.79 -17.20
C PRO A 19 1.96 3.67 -16.54
N HIS A 20 2.48 3.91 -15.34
CA HIS A 20 3.30 2.98 -14.57
C HIS A 20 2.54 2.36 -13.38
N ALA A 21 1.27 2.71 -13.18
CA ALA A 21 0.44 2.17 -12.12
C ALA A 21 -0.76 1.39 -12.67
N TYR A 22 -1.34 0.57 -11.79
CA TYR A 22 -2.61 -0.12 -12.06
C TYR A 22 -3.59 0.21 -10.95
N ASP A 23 -4.75 0.74 -11.33
CA ASP A 23 -5.82 1.06 -10.40
C ASP A 23 -6.41 -0.21 -9.81
N LEU A 24 -6.41 -0.30 -8.49
CA LEU A 24 -7.08 -1.35 -7.74
C LEU A 24 -8.23 -0.72 -6.97
N CYS A 25 -9.43 -1.29 -7.10
CA CYS A 25 -10.51 -0.94 -6.19
C CYS A 25 -10.17 -1.39 -4.76
N GLU A 26 -10.82 -0.80 -3.76
CA GLU A 26 -10.58 -1.08 -2.33
C GLU A 26 -10.47 -2.59 -2.03
N ARG A 27 -11.43 -3.38 -2.50
CA ARG A 27 -11.47 -4.83 -2.29
C ARG A 27 -10.26 -5.56 -2.89
N HIS A 28 -9.82 -5.15 -4.09
CA HIS A 28 -8.67 -5.78 -4.75
C HIS A 28 -7.36 -5.31 -4.11
N GLY A 29 -7.26 -4.06 -3.69
CA GLY A 29 -6.11 -3.56 -2.96
C GLY A 29 -5.94 -4.23 -1.59
N GLN A 30 -7.02 -4.54 -0.86
CA GLN A 30 -6.95 -5.27 0.42
C GLN A 30 -6.47 -6.72 0.29
N ARG A 31 -6.68 -7.34 -0.88
CA ARG A 31 -6.30 -8.73 -1.16
C ARG A 31 -5.01 -8.85 -1.96
N PHE A 32 -4.41 -7.72 -2.33
CA PHE A 32 -3.19 -7.71 -3.13
C PHE A 32 -2.03 -8.30 -2.33
N ALA A 33 -1.25 -9.16 -2.99
CA ALA A 33 -0.06 -9.77 -2.42
C ALA A 33 1.07 -9.70 -3.45
N ALA A 34 2.28 -9.42 -2.98
CA ALA A 34 3.44 -9.41 -3.86
C ALA A 34 3.84 -10.84 -4.28
N PRO A 35 4.44 -11.00 -5.48
CA PRO A 35 5.03 -12.27 -5.89
C PRO A 35 6.14 -12.74 -4.93
N SER A 36 6.43 -14.03 -4.93
CA SER A 36 7.51 -14.61 -4.11
C SER A 36 8.86 -13.92 -4.37
N GLY A 37 9.54 -13.52 -3.30
CA GLY A 37 10.83 -12.81 -3.37
C GLY A 37 10.72 -11.31 -3.60
N TRP A 38 9.49 -10.76 -3.69
CA TRP A 38 9.25 -9.33 -3.76
C TRP A 38 8.81 -8.79 -2.40
N ARG A 39 9.18 -7.54 -2.12
CA ARG A 39 8.71 -6.80 -0.94
C ARG A 39 7.51 -5.94 -1.34
N LEU A 40 6.42 -6.10 -0.58
CA LEU A 40 5.23 -5.27 -0.70
C LEU A 40 5.31 -4.07 0.25
N GLU A 41 5.18 -2.86 -0.27
CA GLU A 41 4.99 -1.64 0.52
C GLU A 41 3.54 -1.14 0.39
N ASP A 42 2.71 -1.38 1.41
CA ASP A 42 1.37 -0.78 1.47
C ASP A 42 1.42 0.60 2.15
N ARG A 43 1.18 1.65 1.37
CA ARG A 43 1.33 3.06 1.79
C ARG A 43 0.01 3.70 2.19
N ARG A 44 -1.13 3.03 1.97
CA ARG A 44 -2.48 3.56 2.19
C ARG A 44 -2.85 3.75 3.66
N ASN A 45 -2.19 3.04 4.57
CA ASN A 45 -2.51 3.06 6.02
C ASN A 45 -1.36 3.61 6.89
N ARG A 46 -0.33 4.20 6.27
CA ARG A 46 0.88 4.64 7.01
C ARG A 46 0.66 5.89 7.88
N PHE A 47 -0.54 6.48 7.86
CA PHE A 47 -0.90 7.69 8.61
C PHE A 47 -2.18 7.59 9.46
N ARG A 48 -2.59 6.40 9.95
CA ARG A 48 -3.50 6.36 11.11
C ARG A 48 -2.75 6.74 12.38
N VAL A 49 -2.50 8.04 12.54
CA VAL A 49 -2.29 8.62 13.87
C VAL A 49 -3.61 8.42 14.62
N VAL A 50 -3.64 7.47 15.55
CA VAL A 50 -4.71 7.43 16.56
C VAL A 50 -4.55 8.70 17.37
N LEU A 51 -5.41 9.70 17.14
CA LEU A 51 -5.49 10.82 18.07
C LEU A 51 -6.00 10.24 19.40
N PRO A 52 -5.28 10.42 20.53
CA PRO A 52 -5.68 9.85 21.82
C PRO A 52 -7.04 10.35 22.32
N SER A 53 -7.63 11.36 21.69
CA SER A 53 -8.89 11.99 22.04
C SER A 53 -10.14 11.10 21.89
N GLN A 54 -10.02 9.88 21.34
CA GLN A 54 -11.15 8.95 21.16
C GLN A 54 -11.23 7.84 22.22
N LEU A 55 -10.41 7.89 23.27
CA LEU A 55 -10.46 6.96 24.42
C LEU A 55 -11.06 7.58 25.70
N ALA A 56 -11.64 8.78 25.62
CA ALA A 56 -12.35 9.41 26.73
C ALA A 56 -13.80 9.67 26.33
N GLY A 57 -14.72 8.89 26.90
CA GLY A 57 -16.17 9.01 26.72
C GLY A 57 -16.88 7.75 27.13
#